data_AF-A0A085LSN1-F1
#
_entry.id   AF-A0A085LSN1-F1
#
_cell.length_a   1.000
_cell.length_b   1.000
_cell.length_c   1.000
_cell.angle_alpha   90.00
_cell.angle_beta   90.00
_cell.angle_gamma   90.00
#
_symmetry.space_group_name_H-M   'P 1'
#
loop_
_entity.id
_entity.type
_entity.pdbx_description
1 polymer ?
#
loop_
_entity_poly.entity_id
_entity_poly.type
_entity_poly.pdbx_seq_one_letter_code
_entity_poly.pdbx_strand_id
1 'polypeptide(L)'
;MYTFSIMDCSNVEAVYTYDIEASGDDMISLVFHFLDEWLYAFCAEPYFVAMAVRTIEFDKEQFYIRARGWGESFDLKKHTRH
;
A
#
# COMPACT_ATOMS: atom_id res chain seq x y z
N MET A 1 -13.31 9.42 -9.69
CA MET A 1 -12.38 8.74 -8.78
C MET A 1 -11.25 9.73 -8.55
N TYR A 2 -11.30 10.48 -7.45
CA TYR A 2 -10.34 11.55 -7.19
C TYR A 2 -9.05 10.91 -6.66
N THR A 3 -7.97 10.97 -7.43
CA THR A 3 -6.62 10.64 -6.96
C THR A 3 -6.18 11.76 -6.03
N PHE A 4 -6.31 11.56 -4.71
CA PHE A 4 -5.62 12.40 -3.73
C PHE A 4 -4.15 11.98 -3.71
N SER A 5 -3.38 12.45 -4.70
CA SER A 5 -1.98 12.10 -4.85
C SER A 5 -1.15 12.95 -3.90
N ILE A 6 -0.78 12.37 -2.76
CA ILE A 6 0.20 12.95 -1.82
C ILE A 6 1.58 13.07 -2.51
N MET A 7 1.82 12.26 -3.56
CA MET A 7 3.00 12.28 -4.42
C MET A 7 2.62 11.95 -5.87
N ASP A 8 3.41 12.41 -6.83
CA ASP A 8 3.27 12.08 -8.24
C ASP A 8 3.75 10.63 -8.48
N CYS A 9 2.84 9.68 -8.58
CA CYS A 9 3.18 8.26 -8.79
C CYS A 9 3.44 7.91 -10.26
N SER A 10 3.55 8.89 -11.17
CA SER A 10 3.72 8.64 -12.61
C SER A 10 5.03 7.92 -12.94
N ASN A 11 6.03 8.07 -12.07
CA ASN A 11 7.36 7.50 -12.22
C ASN A 11 7.58 6.21 -11.41
N VAL A 12 6.55 5.70 -10.72
CA VAL A 12 6.69 4.46 -9.92
C VAL A 12 6.60 3.25 -10.85
N GLU A 13 7.61 2.40 -10.81
CA GLU A 13 7.69 1.17 -11.61
C GLU A 13 7.37 -0.08 -10.78
N ALA A 14 6.79 -1.10 -11.41
CA ALA A 14 6.52 -2.39 -10.80
C ALA A 14 7.80 -3.28 -10.75
N VAL A 15 8.80 -2.86 -9.99
CA VAL A 15 10.10 -3.54 -9.88
C VAL A 15 10.00 -4.81 -9.02
N TYR A 16 9.29 -4.74 -7.90
CA TYR A 16 9.07 -5.86 -7.00
C TYR A 16 7.68 -5.83 -6.35
N THR A 17 7.36 -6.89 -5.60
CA THR A 17 6.09 -7.02 -4.90
C THR A 17 6.27 -6.93 -3.40
N TYR A 18 5.30 -6.34 -2.71
CA TYR A 18 5.21 -6.30 -1.26
C TYR A 18 3.83 -6.76 -0.81
N ASP A 19 3.78 -7.70 0.13
CA ASP A 19 2.55 -8.26 0.66
C ASP A 19 2.28 -7.68 2.04
N ILE A 20 1.01 -7.34 2.30
CA ILE A 20 0.53 -6.99 3.63
C ILE A 20 -0.67 -7.84 4.00
N GLU A 21 -0.89 -7.96 5.30
CA GLU A 21 -2.04 -8.60 5.91
C GLU A 21 -2.59 -7.69 7.00
N ALA A 22 -3.91 -7.58 7.09
CA ALA A 22 -4.56 -6.84 8.15
C ALA A 22 -5.81 -7.58 8.64
N SER A 23 -6.07 -7.45 9.93
CA SER A 23 -7.27 -7.97 10.60
C SER A 23 -7.91 -6.86 11.42
N GLY A 24 -9.23 -6.91 11.61
CA GLY A 24 -9.97 -5.97 12.46
C GLY A 24 -11.02 -6.68 13.30
N ASP A 25 -11.62 -5.93 14.22
CA ASP A 25 -12.79 -6.41 15.01
C ASP A 25 -14.12 -6.15 14.28
N ASP A 26 -14.08 -5.28 13.27
CA ASP A 26 -15.18 -4.92 12.39
C ASP A 26 -14.65 -4.39 11.03
N MET A 27 -15.57 -4.02 10.14
CA MET A 27 -15.19 -3.50 8.81
C MET A 27 -14.42 -2.17 8.86
N ILE A 28 -14.63 -1.33 9.87
CA ILE A 28 -13.99 0.00 9.94
C ILE A 28 -12.55 -0.16 10.43
N SER A 29 -12.35 -0.92 11.51
CA SER A 29 -11.04 -1.29 12.03
C SER A 29 -10.22 -2.07 11.00
N LEU A 30 -10.83 -2.97 10.23
CA LEU A 30 -10.16 -3.67 9.13
C LEU A 30 -9.60 -2.70 8.07
N VAL A 31 -10.41 -1.72 7.63
CA VAL A 31 -9.96 -0.71 6.67
C VAL A 31 -8.87 0.17 7.27
N PHE A 32 -9.00 0.54 8.55
CA PHE A 32 -8.00 1.34 9.25
C PHE A 32 -6.64 0.62 9.30
N HIS A 33 -6.60 -0.61 9.80
CA HIS A 33 -5.37 -1.40 9.84
C HIS A 33 -4.82 -1.69 8.44
N PHE A 34 -5.68 -1.95 7.45
CA PHE A 34 -5.24 -2.14 6.07
C PHE A 34 -4.50 -0.92 5.50
N LEU A 35 -5.01 0.29 5.77
CA LEU A 35 -4.36 1.53 5.36
C LEU A 35 -3.09 1.82 6.18
N ASP A 36 -3.10 1.49 7.47
CA ASP A 36 -1.95 1.65 8.35
C ASP A 36 -0.77 0.76 7.93
N GLU A 37 -1.03 -0.49 7.53
CA GLU A 37 0.00 -1.39 6.99
C GLU A 37 0.63 -0.86 5.69
N TRP A 38 -0.17 -0.29 4.78
CA TRP A 38 0.37 0.37 3.58
C TRP A 38 1.17 1.62 3.92
N LEU A 39 0.71 2.41 4.90
CA LEU A 39 1.42 3.59 5.37
C LEU A 39 2.74 3.20 6.05
N TYR A 40 2.75 2.12 6.82
CA TYR A 40 3.93 1.56 7.46
C TYR A 40 4.93 1.07 6.41
N ALA A 41 4.49 0.31 5.40
CA ALA A 41 5.34 -0.14 4.30
C ALA A 41 6.01 1.04 3.57
N PHE A 42 5.32 2.18 3.47
CA PHE A 42 5.87 3.42 2.93
C PHE A 42 6.86 4.12 3.88
N CYS A 43 6.59 4.12 5.19
CA CYS A 43 7.36 4.88 6.18
C CYS A 43 8.58 4.14 6.76
N ALA A 44 8.57 2.80 6.73
CA ALA A 44 9.65 1.94 7.23
C ALA A 44 10.36 1.25 6.07
N GLU A 45 11.64 0.90 6.26
CA GLU A 45 12.43 0.17 5.25
C GLU A 45 11.67 -1.10 4.82
N PRO A 46 11.41 -1.30 3.50
CA PRO A 46 12.14 -0.76 2.34
C PRO A 46 11.61 0.56 1.74
N TYR A 47 10.76 1.32 2.44
CA TYR A 47 10.08 2.52 1.95
C TYR A 47 9.28 2.25 0.67
N PHE A 48 8.47 1.19 0.71
CA PHE A 48 7.75 0.69 -0.45
C PHE A 48 6.67 1.66 -0.93
N VAL A 49 6.66 1.93 -2.23
CA VAL A 49 5.62 2.72 -2.90
C VAL A 49 4.93 1.82 -3.92
N ALA A 50 3.64 1.55 -3.71
CA ALA A 50 2.85 0.76 -4.64
C ALA A 50 2.41 1.59 -5.85
N MET A 51 2.72 1.14 -7.06
CA MET A 51 2.10 1.61 -8.31
C MET A 51 0.69 1.06 -8.45
N ALA A 52 0.49 -0.20 -8.03
CA ALA A 52 -0.81 -0.86 -8.03
C ALA A 52 -0.92 -1.81 -6.84
N VAL A 53 -2.11 -1.93 -6.27
CA VAL A 53 -2.43 -2.86 -5.18
C VAL A 53 -3.58 -3.76 -5.62
N ARG A 54 -3.50 -5.05 -5.30
CA ARG A 54 -4.56 -6.02 -5.52
C ARG A 54 -4.81 -6.83 -4.25
N THR A 55 -6.07 -6.91 -3.86
CA THR A 55 -6.53 -7.84 -2.83
C THR A 55 -6.40 -9.29 -3.33
N ILE A 56 -5.69 -10.12 -2.57
CA ILE A 56 -5.56 -11.56 -2.83
C ILE A 56 -6.64 -12.32 -2.07
N GLU A 57 -6.95 -11.88 -0.85
CA GLU A 57 -7.90 -12.53 0.04
C GLU A 57 -8.67 -11.49 0.84
N PHE A 58 -9.97 -11.71 1.00
CA PHE A 58 -10.84 -10.82 1.76
C PHE A 58 -11.96 -11.62 2.40
N ASP A 59 -11.89 -11.74 3.71
CA ASP A 59 -12.87 -12.42 4.54
C ASP A 59 -13.65 -11.37 5.34
N LYS A 60 -14.96 -11.28 5.06
CA LYS A 60 -15.86 -10.33 5.74
C LYS A 60 -16.42 -10.87 7.05
N GLU A 61 -16.36 -12.18 7.27
CA GLU A 61 -16.83 -12.82 8.49
C GLU A 61 -15.73 -12.79 9.56
N GLN A 62 -14.48 -13.03 9.15
CA GLN A 62 -13.30 -12.97 10.02
C GLN A 62 -12.62 -11.59 10.04
N PHE A 63 -13.15 -10.62 9.29
CA PHE A 63 -12.57 -9.29 9.12
C PHE A 63 -11.06 -9.35 8.83
N TYR A 64 -10.69 -10.05 7.76
CA TYR A 64 -9.32 -10.25 7.32
C TYR A 64 -9.12 -9.85 5.87
N ILE A 65 -7.98 -9.24 5.57
CA ILE A 65 -7.60 -8.88 4.20
C ILE A 65 -6.11 -9.14 3.99
N ARG A 66 -5.78 -9.73 2.84
CA ARG A 66 -4.41 -9.84 2.33
C ARG A 66 -4.32 -9.20 0.97
N ALA A 67 -3.32 -8.37 0.76
CA ALA A 67 -3.11 -7.68 -0.50
C ALA A 67 -1.64 -7.68 -0.91
N ARG A 68 -1.43 -7.56 -2.21
CA ARG A 68 -0.12 -7.43 -2.83
C ARG A 68 -0.04 -6.12 -3.59
N GLY A 69 1.03 -5.39 -3.34
CA GLY A 69 1.43 -4.21 -4.07
C GLY A 69 2.51 -4.56 -5.07
N TRP A 70 2.48 -3.93 -6.24
CA TRP A 70 3.59 -3.93 -7.20
C TRP A 70 4.14 -2.52 -7.27
N GLY A 71 5.44 -2.38 -7.11
CA GLY A 71 6.06 -1.07 -6.98
C GLY A 71 7.57 -1.17 -6.79
N GLU A 72 8.12 -0.15 -6.15
CA GLU A 72 9.55 -0.04 -5.87
C GLU A 72 9.79 0.66 -4.53
N SER A 73 11.05 0.73 -4.10
CA SER A 73 11.45 1.55 -2.96
C SER A 73 11.46 3.02 -3.35
N PHE A 74 11.01 3.88 -2.44
CA PHE A 74 11.06 5.32 -2.63
C PHE A 74 12.49 5.82 -2.75
N ASP A 75 12.87 6.32 -3.93
CA ASP A 75 14.11 7.06 -4.16
C ASP A 75 13.85 8.57 -4.26
N LEU A 76 14.48 9.36 -3.38
CA LEU A 76 14.43 10.82 -3.39
C LEU A 76 14.85 11.43 -4.74
N LYS A 77 15.83 10.85 -5.44
CA LYS A 77 16.30 11.38 -6.74
C LYS A 77 15.29 11.13 -7.86
N LYS A 78 14.56 10.02 -7.79
CA LYS A 78 13.53 9.63 -8.78
C LYS A 78 12.19 10.31 -8.51
N HIS A 79 11.85 10.51 -7.24
CA HIS A 79 10.51 10.90 -6.80
C HIS A 79 10.42 12.32 -6.20
N THR A 80 11.52 13.06 -6.05
CA THR A 80 11.45 14.49 -5.71
C THR A 80 11.28 15.32 -6.98
N ARG A 81 10.31 16.25 -7.00
CA ARG A 81 10.21 17.26 -8.06
C ARG A 81 11.31 18.32 -7.86
N HIS A 82 12.11 18.56 -8.89
CA HIS A 82 12.85 19.81 -9.05
C HIS A 82 11.89 20.95 -9.43
#